data_AF-A0A8I1NZ88-F1
#
_entry.id   AF-A0A8I1NZ88-F1
#
_cell.length_a   1.000
_cell.length_b   1.000
_cell.length_c   1.000
_cell.angle_alpha   90.00
_cell.angle_beta   90.00
_cell.angle_gamma   90.00
#
_symmetry.space_group_name_H-M   'P 1'
#
loop_
_entity.id
_entity.type
_entity.pdbx_description
1 polymer ?
#
loop_
_entity_poly.entity_id
_entity_poly.type
_entity_poly.pdbx_seq_one_letter_code
_entity_poly.pdbx_strand_id
1 'polypeptide(L)'
;MTTVQLDLDKLAGSGKVKNLSGKERGIAARAELHLDELDRDDNTVEVLVPDYVDAISPSYFQGLFSGSIQRLEGKKAFLEKYKFIANSRVLRWIDIGIRNATSSREDLI
;
A
#
# COMPACT_ATOMS: atom_id res chain seq x y z
N MET A 1 5.23 14.84 15.25
CA MET A 1 4.68 13.82 14.34
C MET A 1 3.46 14.40 13.68
N THR A 2 3.49 14.51 12.35
CA THR A 2 2.37 15.01 11.54
C THR A 2 1.82 13.85 10.72
N THR A 3 0.52 13.88 10.42
CA THR A 3 -0.11 12.89 9.54
C THR A 3 -0.20 13.45 8.14
N VAL A 4 0.31 12.70 7.16
CA VAL A 4 0.19 12.98 5.73
C VAL A 4 -0.91 12.09 5.14
N GLN A 5 -1.79 12.68 4.34
CA GLN A 5 -2.83 11.93 3.64
C GLN A 5 -2.36 11.54 2.23
N LEU A 6 -2.50 10.25 1.94
CA LEU A 6 -2.17 9.66 0.66
C LEU A 6 -3.46 9.11 0.04
N ASP A 7 -4.00 9.84 -0.94
CA ASP A 7 -5.26 9.51 -1.58
C ASP A 7 -5.05 8.67 -2.84
N LEU A 8 -5.56 7.43 -2.83
CA LEU A 8 -5.49 6.52 -3.98
C LEU A 8 -6.49 6.87 -5.09
N ASP A 9 -7.41 7.82 -4.90
CA ASP A 9 -8.28 8.33 -5.98
C ASP A 9 -7.47 8.84 -7.17
N LYS A 10 -6.30 9.45 -6.88
CA LYS A 10 -5.34 9.92 -7.89
C LYS A 10 -4.93 8.82 -8.87
N LEU A 11 -4.83 7.58 -8.38
CA LEU A 11 -4.44 6.42 -9.17
C LEU A 11 -5.65 5.69 -9.78
N ALA A 12 -6.79 5.77 -9.11
CA ALA A 12 -8.04 5.17 -9.56
C ALA A 12 -8.81 6.02 -10.61
N GLY A 13 -8.39 7.27 -10.79
CA GLY A 13 -8.93 8.18 -11.80
C GLY A 13 -10.39 8.53 -11.55
N SER A 14 -10.76 8.77 -10.29
CA SER A 14 -12.11 9.15 -9.86
C SER A 14 -13.21 8.21 -10.37
N GLY A 15 -13.04 6.91 -10.14
CA GLY A 15 -14.03 5.88 -10.49
C GLY A 15 -13.77 5.13 -11.79
N LYS A 16 -12.79 5.54 -12.60
CA LYS A 16 -12.43 4.88 -13.87
C LYS A 16 -11.83 3.49 -13.65
N VAL A 17 -11.09 3.32 -12.56
CA VAL A 17 -10.46 2.05 -12.17
C VAL A 17 -11.00 1.62 -10.82
N LYS A 18 -11.69 0.48 -10.79
CA LYS A 18 -12.18 -0.13 -9.55
C LYS A 18 -11.22 -1.15 -8.95
N ASN A 19 -10.30 -1.68 -9.76
CA ASN A 19 -9.36 -2.71 -9.36
C ASN A 19 -7.93 -2.24 -9.63
N LEU A 20 -7.23 -1.85 -8.57
CA LEU A 20 -5.81 -1.53 -8.65
C LEU A 20 -5.02 -2.84 -8.74
N SER A 21 -4.44 -3.11 -9.90
CA SER A 21 -3.80 -4.41 -10.20
C SER A 21 -2.55 -4.27 -11.05
N GLY A 22 -1.65 -5.25 -10.92
CA GLY A 22 -0.38 -5.33 -11.66
C GLY A 22 0.81 -4.76 -10.88
N LYS A 23 1.92 -5.50 -10.84
CA LYS A 23 3.10 -5.13 -10.05
C LYS A 23 3.78 -3.88 -10.58
N GLU A 24 3.94 -3.79 -11.89
CA GLU A 24 4.57 -2.67 -12.59
C GLU A 24 3.78 -1.39 -12.38
N ARG A 25 2.44 -1.47 -12.34
CA ARG A 25 1.57 -0.34 -12.01
C ARG A 25 1.69 0.07 -10.54
N GLY A 26 1.86 -0.88 -9.63
CA GLY A 26 2.16 -0.59 -8.22
C GLY A 26 3.51 0.12 -8.04
N ILE A 27 4.53 -0.28 -8.79
CA ILE A 27 5.85 0.36 -8.79
C ILE A 27 5.75 1.79 -9.36
N ALA A 28 5.01 1.97 -10.46
CA ALA A 28 4.78 3.31 -11.01
C ALA A 28 4.05 4.22 -10.01
N ALA A 29 2.99 3.70 -9.37
CA ALA A 29 2.26 4.42 -8.32
C ALA A 29 3.16 4.78 -7.13
N ARG A 30 4.09 3.91 -6.74
CA ARG A 30 5.07 4.19 -5.68
C ARG A 30 5.89 5.45 -5.99
N ALA A 31 6.37 5.55 -7.23
CA ALA A 31 7.14 6.69 -7.69
C ALA A 31 6.29 7.97 -7.74
N GLU A 32 5.07 7.88 -8.29
CA GLU A 32 4.12 9.00 -8.37
C GLU A 32 3.71 9.54 -6.99
N LEU A 33 3.60 8.66 -6.01
CA LEU A 33 3.24 9.01 -4.63
C LEU A 33 4.43 9.36 -3.74
N HIS A 34 5.66 9.33 -4.27
CA HIS A 34 6.88 9.65 -3.53
C HIS A 34 7.07 8.82 -2.24
N LEU A 35 6.69 7.54 -2.25
CA LEU A 35 6.76 6.71 -1.03
C LEU A 35 8.17 6.55 -0.48
N ASP A 36 9.20 6.61 -1.34
CA ASP A 36 10.60 6.55 -0.89
C ASP A 36 11.00 7.73 0.01
N GLU A 37 10.36 8.88 -0.16
CA GLU A 37 10.55 10.07 0.68
C GLU A 37 9.77 9.93 1.99
N LEU A 38 8.50 9.51 1.89
CA LEU A 38 7.65 9.25 3.05
C LEU A 38 8.25 8.18 3.97
N ASP A 39 8.89 7.14 3.42
CA ASP A 39 9.54 6.10 4.20
C ASP A 39 10.75 6.60 5.02
N ARG A 40 11.29 7.79 4.72
CA ARG A 40 12.47 8.37 5.39
C ARG A 40 12.13 9.46 6.39
N ASP A 41 10.94 10.03 6.32
CA ASP A 41 10.51 11.07 7.25
C ASP A 41 9.91 10.47 8.53
N ASP A 42 9.59 11.33 9.51
CA ASP A 42 8.98 10.94 10.79
C ASP A 42 7.44 11.08 10.79
N ASN A 43 6.82 11.27 9.64
CA ASN A 43 5.38 11.45 9.52
C ASN A 43 4.65 10.11 9.60
N THR A 44 3.39 10.10 10.03
CA THR A 44 2.50 8.96 9.78
C THR A 44 1.74 9.18 8.48
N VAL A 45 1.42 8.11 7.76
CA VAL A 45 0.73 8.18 6.46
C VAL A 45 -0.64 7.54 6.57
N GLU A 46 -1.69 8.31 6.32
CA GLU A 46 -3.04 7.81 6.14
C GLU A 46 -3.29 7.51 4.66
N VAL A 47 -3.38 6.22 4.32
CA VAL A 47 -3.70 5.75 2.98
C VAL A 47 -5.22 5.70 2.83
N LEU A 48 -5.77 6.67 2.10
CA LEU A 48 -7.20 6.78 1.83
C LEU A 48 -7.52 5.99 0.56
N VAL A 49 -8.41 5.00 0.67
CA VAL A 49 -8.89 4.24 -0.49
C VAL A 49 -10.36 4.57 -0.72
N PRO A 50 -10.74 5.12 -1.89
CA PRO A 50 -12.12 5.46 -2.19
C PRO A 50 -13.06 4.25 -2.12
N ASP A 51 -14.29 4.46 -1.64
CA ASP A 51 -15.27 3.38 -1.43
C ASP A 51 -15.66 2.62 -2.70
N TYR A 52 -15.51 3.25 -3.87
CA TYR A 52 -15.82 2.62 -5.15
C TYR A 52 -14.73 1.65 -5.64
N VAL A 53 -13.56 1.62 -4.98
CA VAL A 53 -12.50 0.64 -5.27
C VAL A 53 -12.91 -0.70 -4.69
N ASP A 54 -12.97 -1.71 -5.55
CA ASP A 54 -13.39 -3.07 -5.23
C ASP A 54 -12.22 -3.92 -4.71
N ALA A 55 -11.02 -3.71 -5.24
CA ALA A 55 -9.84 -4.50 -4.89
C ALA A 55 -8.50 -3.77 -5.13
N ILE A 56 -7.52 -4.15 -4.30
CA ILE A 56 -6.09 -3.92 -4.54
C ILE A 56 -5.44 -5.30 -4.66
N SER A 57 -4.97 -5.69 -5.84
CA SER A 57 -4.39 -7.02 -6.01
C SER A 57 -3.11 -7.17 -5.18
N PRO A 58 -2.77 -8.37 -4.69
CA PRO A 58 -1.53 -8.58 -3.95
C PRO A 58 -0.28 -8.16 -4.73
N SER A 59 -0.25 -8.36 -6.05
CA SER A 59 0.85 -7.94 -6.92
C SER A 59 0.97 -6.41 -7.00
N TYR A 60 -0.13 -5.68 -7.06
CA TYR A 60 -0.12 -4.22 -7.03
C TYR A 60 0.35 -3.70 -5.67
N PHE A 61 -0.20 -4.27 -4.58
CA PHE A 61 0.23 -3.95 -3.22
C PHE A 61 1.75 -4.18 -3.05
N GLN A 62 2.28 -5.30 -3.52
CA GLN A 62 3.72 -5.59 -3.46
C GLN A 62 4.54 -4.57 -4.26
N GLY A 63 4.10 -4.22 -5.47
CA GLY A 63 4.75 -3.18 -6.26
C GLY A 63 4.78 -1.82 -5.54
N LEU A 64 3.70 -1.49 -4.83
CA LEU A 64 3.56 -0.22 -4.13
C LEU A 64 4.35 -0.19 -2.80
N PHE A 65 4.18 -1.20 -1.95
CA PHE A 65 4.58 -1.15 -0.53
C PHE A 65 5.69 -2.13 -0.10
N SER A 66 6.11 -3.10 -0.91
CA SER A 66 7.19 -4.02 -0.48
C SER A 66 8.50 -3.28 -0.18
N GLY A 67 8.80 -2.21 -0.93
CA GLY A 67 9.95 -1.34 -0.63
C GLY A 67 9.83 -0.65 0.74
N SER A 68 8.64 -0.17 1.10
CA SER A 68 8.37 0.44 2.41
C SER A 68 8.52 -0.56 3.54
N ILE A 69 7.98 -1.78 3.39
CA ILE A 69 8.10 -2.84 4.39
C ILE A 69 9.58 -3.19 4.62
N GLN A 70 10.38 -3.28 3.55
CA GLN A 70 11.81 -3.53 3.68
C GLN A 70 12.55 -2.35 4.34
N ARG A 71 12.27 -1.12 3.89
CA ARG A 71 12.94 0.10 4.36
C ARG A 71 12.67 0.40 5.83
N LEU A 72 11.45 0.11 6.28
CA LEU A 72 10.99 0.31 7.65
C LEU A 72 11.28 -0.90 8.55
N GLU A 73 12.05 -1.89 8.08
CA GLU A 73 12.47 -3.04 8.89
C GLU A 73 11.30 -3.95 9.35
N GLY A 74 10.29 -4.09 8.49
CA GLY A 74 9.28 -5.15 8.58
C GLY A 74 7.86 -4.69 8.89
N LYS A 75 6.97 -5.69 9.07
CA LYS A 75 5.52 -5.50 9.18
C LYS A 75 5.10 -4.53 10.27
N LYS A 76 5.71 -4.63 11.46
CA LYS A 76 5.30 -3.85 12.63
C LYS A 76 5.50 -2.36 12.38
N ALA A 77 6.72 -1.95 12.04
CA ALA A 77 7.06 -0.56 11.74
C ALA A 77 6.32 -0.04 10.51
N PHE A 78 6.10 -0.88 9.48
CA PHE A 78 5.23 -0.52 8.36
C PHE A 78 3.80 -0.17 8.81
N LEU A 79 3.19 -0.96 9.68
CA LEU A 79 1.85 -0.70 10.21
C LEU A 79 1.81 0.45 11.22
N GLU A 80 2.93 0.82 11.85
CA GLU A 80 3.05 2.03 12.65
C GLU A 80 3.07 3.28 11.76
N LYS A 81 3.81 3.22 10.65
CA LYS A 81 3.94 4.29 9.66
C LYS A 81 2.67 4.49 8.81
N TYR A 82 2.13 3.43 8.22
CA TYR A 82 1.02 3.46 7.26
C TYR A 82 -0.29 2.97 7.89
N LYS A 83 -1.30 3.84 7.89
CA LYS A 83 -2.65 3.58 8.39
C LYS A 83 -3.62 3.55 7.20
N PHE A 84 -4.32 2.43 7.02
CA PHE A 84 -5.23 2.26 5.90
C PHE A 84 -6.67 2.62 6.29
N ILE A 85 -7.27 3.55 5.53
CA ILE A 85 -8.66 3.97 5.67
C ILE A 85 -9.38 3.52 4.40
N ALA A 86 -10.12 2.42 4.51
CA ALA A 86 -10.81 1.78 3.39
C ALA A 86 -12.01 0.96 3.89
N ASN A 87 -12.91 0.59 2.97
CA ASN A 87 -13.99 -0.34 3.27
C ASN A 87 -13.44 -1.74 3.66
N SER A 88 -14.25 -2.53 4.36
CA SER A 88 -13.85 -3.85 4.89
C SER A 88 -13.41 -4.86 3.82
N ARG A 89 -13.94 -4.74 2.59
CA ARG A 89 -13.56 -5.59 1.46
C ARG A 89 -12.14 -5.30 1.01
N VAL A 90 -11.79 -4.02 0.85
CA VAL A 90 -10.46 -3.58 0.45
C VAL A 90 -9.44 -3.82 1.56
N LEU A 91 -9.81 -3.62 2.83
CA LEU A 91 -8.93 -3.93 3.97
C LEU A 91 -8.50 -5.40 3.98
N ARG A 92 -9.36 -6.33 3.56
CA ARG A 92 -8.99 -7.75 3.41
C ARG A 92 -7.90 -7.94 2.36
N TRP A 93 -7.99 -7.24 1.24
CA TRP A 93 -6.97 -7.29 0.19
C TRP A 93 -5.64 -6.70 0.64
N ILE A 94 -5.68 -5.61 1.39
CA ILE A 94 -4.50 -4.99 2.01
C ILE A 94 -3.82 -5.97 2.98
N ASP A 95 -4.58 -6.64 3.85
CA ASP A 95 -4.02 -7.64 4.77
C ASP A 95 -3.35 -8.81 4.03
N ILE A 96 -3.98 -9.31 2.96
CA ILE A 96 -3.37 -10.33 2.08
C ILE A 96 -2.07 -9.80 1.47
N GLY A 97 -2.06 -8.56 0.98
CA GLY A 97 -0.88 -7.90 0.43
C GLY A 97 0.27 -7.81 1.43
N ILE A 98 -0.01 -7.34 2.66
CA ILE A 98 0.96 -7.25 3.75
C ILE A 98 1.51 -8.64 4.06
N ARG A 99 0.63 -9.63 4.30
CA ARG A 99 1.03 -11.01 4.59
C ARG A 99 1.96 -11.55 3.50
N ASN A 100 1.57 -11.46 2.23
CA ASN A 100 2.35 -11.95 1.10
C ASN A 100 3.68 -11.21 0.91
N ALA A 101 3.78 -9.94 1.33
CA ALA A 101 5.02 -9.17 1.29
C ALA A 101 5.95 -9.45 2.49
N THR A 102 5.42 -10.06 3.57
CA THR A 102 6.14 -10.28 4.84
C THR A 102 6.42 -11.75 5.15
N SER A 103 5.77 -12.70 4.45
CA SER A 103 6.07 -14.12 4.57
C SER A 103 7.43 -14.41 3.92
N SER A 104 8.31 -15.09 4.65
CA SER A 104 9.60 -15.53 4.12
C SER A 104 9.38 -16.54 2.98
N ARG A 105 10.22 -16.49 1.94
CA ARG A 105 10.21 -17.54 0.89
C ARG A 105 10.53 -18.93 1.45
N GLU A 106 11.16 -18.99 2.62
CA GLU A 106 11.51 -20.22 3.33
C GLU A 106 10.29 -20.96 3.91
N ASP A 107 9.18 -20.25 4.16
CA ASP A 107 7.96 -20.85 4.72
C ASP A 107 7.08 -21.55 3.65
N LEU A 108 7.54 -21.58 2.39
CA LEU A 108 6.79 -22.05 1.22
C LEU A 108 7.45 -23.24 0.49
N ILE A 109 8.49 -23.85 1.07
CA ILE A 109 9.17 -25.05 0.56
C ILE A 109 9.02 -26.20 1.56
#